data_AF-A0A2S8V7V4-F1
#
_entry.id   AF-A0A2S8V7V4-F1
#
_cell.length_a   1.000
_cell.length_b   1.000
_cell.length_c   1.000
_cell.angle_alpha   90.00
_cell.angle_beta   90.00
_cell.angle_gamma   90.00
#
_symmetry.space_group_name_H-M   'P 1'
#
loop_
_entity.id
_entity.type
_entity.pdbx_description
1 polymer ?
#
loop_
_entity_poly.entity_id
_entity_poly.type
_entity_poly.pdbx_seq_one_letter_code
_entity_poly.pdbx_strand_id
1 'polypeptide(L)'
;LSEFVVTASPDYMHSLRLEEQKRYFESSLVFIQKRYGKQNTLYAMVHMDEATPHMHIGVMPITEDNRLSAKDMFTRKELISLQQDFPLEMREKGFDVDRGEGSEKKHLSPQAFKEKQDLEVEVEQLSNVKTHLKTKVVETHNQLQQTTNYIEKQNETLQKIQQQFLSLDKKIKEKKQEFEMFRNQIPDKSVSMSYLREETKTEVTTKLFGKPEIIEKKTGNIVVTREQWRDMTEKVNAAVIIKSDYESLQKTDLVKENKQLHEAVDGICDSLQDSQKRNLKLQEENKQLRTEISSLKAHIRDLQINIKVLYQQTKKVFKEQFKAFRGLIKNELDIKDVDNQFEREHAREVKSRQKGYDMER
;
A
#
# COMPACT_ATOMS: atom_id res chain seq x y z
N LEU A 1 -24.30 -65.71 -20.46
CA LEU A 1 -22.92 -65.18 -20.41
C LEU A 1 -22.69 -64.63 -19.03
N SER A 2 -21.57 -64.96 -18.41
CA SER A 2 -21.15 -64.38 -17.14
C SER A 2 -19.91 -63.55 -17.39
N GLU A 3 -19.96 -62.30 -16.97
CA GLU A 3 -18.90 -61.32 -17.23
C GLU A 3 -18.10 -61.07 -15.95
N PHE A 4 -16.79 -61.16 -16.07
CA PHE A 4 -15.86 -60.83 -15.01
C PHE A 4 -15.23 -59.49 -15.29
N VAL A 5 -15.29 -58.59 -14.32
CA VAL A 5 -14.51 -57.36 -14.33
C VAL A 5 -13.22 -57.61 -13.55
N VAL A 6 -12.09 -57.48 -14.23
CA VAL A 6 -10.76 -57.60 -13.63
C VAL A 6 -10.13 -56.22 -13.58
N THR A 7 -9.85 -55.74 -12.37
CA THR A 7 -9.14 -54.48 -12.13
C THR A 7 -8.48 -54.51 -10.76
N ALA A 8 -7.81 -53.43 -10.37
CA ALA A 8 -7.24 -53.21 -9.04
C ALA A 8 -7.51 -51.75 -8.62
N SER A 9 -6.94 -51.30 -7.50
CA SER A 9 -7.12 -49.90 -7.09
C SER A 9 -6.61 -48.94 -8.19
N PRO A 10 -7.26 -47.78 -8.36
CA PRO A 10 -6.83 -46.79 -9.36
C PRO A 10 -5.35 -46.44 -9.24
N ASP A 11 -4.89 -46.17 -8.02
CA ASP A 11 -3.49 -45.82 -7.74
C ASP A 11 -2.52 -46.92 -8.17
N TYR A 12 -2.87 -48.19 -7.92
CA TYR A 12 -2.03 -49.33 -8.31
C TYR A 12 -1.98 -49.47 -9.83
N MET A 13 -3.13 -49.48 -10.52
CA MET A 13 -3.17 -49.63 -11.97
C MET A 13 -2.44 -48.50 -12.71
N HIS A 14 -2.60 -47.26 -12.24
CA HIS A 14 -1.91 -46.11 -12.82
C HIS A 14 -0.42 -46.07 -12.49
N SER A 15 0.03 -46.73 -11.42
CA SER A 15 1.45 -46.87 -11.10
C SER A 15 2.20 -47.83 -12.03
N LEU A 16 1.50 -48.80 -12.63
CA LEU A 16 2.08 -49.78 -13.54
C LEU A 16 2.34 -49.16 -14.92
N ARG A 17 3.48 -49.50 -15.55
CA ARG A 17 3.74 -49.14 -16.96
C ARG A 17 2.77 -49.87 -17.87
N LEU A 18 2.49 -49.34 -19.07
CA LEU A 18 1.57 -49.96 -20.04
C LEU A 18 1.88 -51.42 -20.35
N GLU A 19 3.16 -51.78 -20.45
CA GLU A 19 3.60 -53.17 -20.66
C GLU A 19 3.23 -54.08 -19.47
N GLU A 20 3.38 -53.57 -18.25
CA GLU A 20 3.03 -54.29 -17.02
C GLU A 20 1.51 -54.37 -16.81
N GLN A 21 0.75 -53.33 -17.19
CA GLN A 21 -0.72 -53.38 -17.22
C GLN A 21 -1.21 -54.44 -18.20
N LYS A 22 -0.62 -54.49 -19.40
CA LYS A 22 -0.92 -55.52 -20.39
C LYS A 22 -0.58 -56.92 -19.85
N ARG A 23 0.60 -57.08 -19.23
CA ARG A 23 1.03 -58.34 -18.59
C ARG A 23 0.07 -58.77 -17.48
N TYR A 24 -0.47 -57.82 -16.71
CA TYR A 24 -1.47 -58.08 -15.66
C TYR A 24 -2.77 -58.63 -16.25
N PHE A 25 -3.29 -58.00 -17.30
CA PHE A 25 -4.53 -58.45 -17.95
C PHE A 25 -4.35 -59.78 -18.69
N GLU A 26 -3.23 -59.98 -19.39
CA GLU A 26 -2.89 -61.25 -20.03
C GLU A 26 -2.78 -62.38 -18.99
N SER A 27 -2.10 -62.13 -17.88
CA SER A 27 -1.95 -63.07 -16.77
C SER A 27 -3.30 -63.43 -16.15
N SER A 28 -4.20 -62.45 -16.03
CA SER A 28 -5.55 -62.62 -15.53
C SER A 28 -6.43 -63.43 -16.48
N LEU A 29 -6.31 -63.18 -17.79
CA LEU A 29 -7.01 -63.94 -18.82
C LEU A 29 -6.58 -65.41 -18.80
N VAL A 30 -5.27 -65.67 -18.70
CA VAL A 30 -4.73 -67.03 -18.60
C VAL A 30 -5.27 -67.77 -17.37
N PHE A 31 -5.36 -67.10 -16.22
CA PHE A 31 -5.95 -67.68 -15.00
C PHE A 31 -7.41 -68.09 -15.23
N ILE A 32 -8.22 -67.19 -15.79
CA ILE A 32 -9.66 -67.44 -16.04
C ILE A 32 -9.83 -68.56 -17.07
N GLN A 33 -9.02 -68.59 -18.12
CA GLN A 33 -9.05 -69.66 -19.14
C GLN A 33 -8.61 -71.02 -18.57
N LYS A 34 -7.60 -71.04 -17.68
CA LYS A 34 -7.16 -72.26 -16.99
C LYS A 34 -8.24 -72.81 -16.07
N ARG A 35 -8.98 -71.93 -15.40
CA ARG A 35 -9.99 -72.29 -14.40
C ARG A 35 -11.33 -72.71 -15.01
N TYR A 36 -11.80 -72.01 -16.05
CA TYR A 36 -13.12 -72.22 -16.64
C TYR A 36 -13.11 -72.77 -18.07
N GLY A 37 -11.94 -72.99 -18.65
CA GLY A 37 -11.75 -73.50 -20.00
C GLY A 37 -11.57 -72.38 -21.03
N LYS A 38 -10.55 -72.52 -21.88
CA LYS A 38 -10.26 -71.56 -22.95
C LYS A 38 -11.40 -71.50 -23.98
N GLN A 39 -12.00 -72.64 -24.30
CA GLN A 39 -13.16 -72.76 -25.19
C GLN A 39 -14.42 -72.09 -24.65
N ASN A 40 -14.50 -71.91 -23.33
CA ASN A 40 -15.63 -71.26 -22.68
C ASN A 40 -15.45 -69.74 -22.56
N THR A 41 -14.29 -69.19 -22.91
CA THR A 41 -14.02 -67.75 -22.89
C THR A 41 -14.31 -67.14 -24.26
N LEU A 42 -15.33 -66.28 -24.36
CA LEU A 42 -15.76 -65.67 -25.63
C LEU A 42 -14.93 -64.45 -26.02
N TYR A 43 -14.72 -63.55 -25.07
CA TYR A 43 -13.98 -62.32 -25.28
C TYR A 43 -13.26 -61.89 -24.01
N ALA A 44 -12.23 -61.08 -24.21
CA ALA A 44 -11.56 -60.31 -23.18
C ALA A 44 -11.29 -58.93 -23.75
N MET A 45 -11.91 -57.89 -23.19
CA MET A 45 -11.82 -56.51 -23.66
C MET A 45 -11.22 -55.65 -22.57
N VAL A 46 -10.16 -54.92 -22.88
CA VAL A 46 -9.48 -54.02 -21.94
C VAL A 46 -9.90 -52.59 -22.25
N HIS A 47 -10.49 -51.92 -21.26
CA HIS A 47 -10.83 -50.50 -21.33
C HIS A 47 -9.71 -49.70 -20.66
N MET A 48 -9.07 -48.83 -21.44
CA MET A 48 -7.99 -47.94 -21.01
C MET A 48 -8.40 -46.46 -21.04
N ASP A 49 -9.60 -46.19 -21.56
CA ASP A 49 -10.21 -44.89 -21.80
C ASP A 49 -11.16 -44.45 -20.67
N GLU A 50 -11.35 -45.31 -19.67
CA GLU A 50 -12.11 -45.01 -18.45
C GLU A 50 -11.20 -44.60 -17.28
N ALA A 51 -11.78 -44.24 -16.13
CA ALA A 51 -11.04 -43.70 -14.98
C ALA A 51 -9.97 -44.65 -14.40
N THR A 52 -10.15 -45.96 -14.56
CA THR A 52 -9.19 -46.98 -14.13
C THR A 52 -9.13 -48.08 -15.18
N PRO A 53 -7.93 -48.46 -15.65
CA PRO A 53 -7.76 -49.61 -16.53
C PRO A 53 -8.43 -50.86 -15.97
N HIS A 54 -9.31 -51.45 -16.75
CA HIS A 54 -10.01 -52.69 -16.35
C HIS A 54 -10.31 -53.56 -17.56
N MET A 55 -10.49 -54.86 -17.31
CA MET A 55 -10.77 -55.84 -18.34
C MET A 55 -12.10 -56.54 -18.08
N HIS A 56 -12.93 -56.61 -19.10
CA HIS A 56 -14.16 -57.40 -19.13
C HIS A 56 -13.88 -58.74 -19.80
N ILE A 57 -14.11 -59.85 -19.10
CA ILE A 57 -13.97 -61.20 -19.65
C ILE A 57 -15.34 -61.88 -19.68
N GLY A 58 -15.81 -62.23 -20.88
CA GLY A 58 -17.04 -62.98 -21.07
C GLY A 58 -16.81 -64.49 -21.05
N VAL A 59 -17.33 -65.18 -20.02
CA VAL A 59 -17.24 -66.63 -19.87
C VAL A 59 -18.62 -67.29 -20.03
N MET A 60 -18.69 -68.29 -20.90
CA MET A 60 -19.87 -69.13 -21.09
C MET A 60 -19.88 -70.27 -20.09
N PRO A 61 -20.92 -70.37 -19.23
CA PRO A 61 -20.95 -71.39 -18.19
C PRO A 61 -21.38 -72.75 -18.72
N ILE A 62 -20.50 -73.37 -19.50
CA ILE A 62 -20.66 -74.75 -19.98
C ILE A 62 -20.01 -75.66 -18.95
N THR A 63 -20.84 -76.43 -18.27
CA THR A 63 -20.46 -77.42 -17.27
C THR A 63 -19.83 -78.66 -17.93
N GLU A 64 -19.13 -79.49 -17.15
CA GLU A 64 -18.43 -80.68 -17.66
C GLU A 64 -19.38 -81.70 -18.32
N ASP A 65 -20.66 -81.72 -17.95
CA ASP A 65 -21.71 -82.52 -18.59
C ASP A 65 -22.35 -81.83 -19.82
N ASN A 66 -21.70 -80.79 -20.35
CA ASN A 66 -22.08 -79.98 -21.53
C ASN A 66 -23.38 -79.18 -21.37
N ARG A 67 -23.83 -78.89 -20.15
CA ARG A 67 -24.99 -78.02 -19.92
C ARG A 67 -24.60 -76.56 -19.74
N LEU A 68 -25.43 -75.66 -20.25
CA LEU A 68 -25.30 -74.23 -20.02
C LEU A 68 -25.94 -73.86 -18.66
N SER A 69 -25.15 -73.76 -17.60
CA SER A 69 -25.67 -73.48 -16.24
C SER A 69 -24.72 -72.59 -15.42
N ALA A 70 -25.02 -71.29 -15.35
CA ALA A 70 -24.31 -70.35 -14.48
C ALA A 70 -24.46 -70.69 -13.00
N LYS A 71 -25.62 -71.25 -12.61
CA LYS A 71 -25.94 -71.62 -11.23
C LYS A 71 -25.02 -72.74 -10.72
N ASP A 72 -24.77 -73.73 -11.57
CA ASP A 72 -23.96 -74.89 -11.21
C ASP A 72 -22.46 -74.56 -11.30
N MET A 73 -22.06 -73.68 -12.23
CA MET A 73 -20.66 -73.27 -12.39
C MET A 73 -20.23 -72.20 -11.37
N PHE A 74 -21.04 -71.19 -11.09
CA PHE A 74 -20.69 -70.07 -10.19
C PHE A 74 -21.44 -70.16 -8.87
N THR A 75 -21.11 -71.19 -8.10
CA THR A 75 -21.65 -71.35 -6.74
C THR A 75 -20.97 -70.38 -5.76
N ARG A 76 -21.58 -70.16 -4.59
CA ARG A 76 -20.97 -69.36 -3.53
C ARG A 76 -19.57 -69.86 -3.12
N LYS A 77 -19.38 -71.18 -3.09
CA LYS A 77 -18.07 -71.79 -2.79
C LYS A 77 -17.06 -71.44 -3.88
N GLU A 78 -17.46 -71.55 -5.14
CA GLU A 78 -16.59 -71.23 -6.28
C GLU A 78 -16.16 -69.77 -6.30
N LEU A 79 -17.10 -68.84 -6.06
CA LEU A 79 -16.78 -67.40 -6.02
C LEU A 79 -15.85 -67.05 -4.84
N ILE A 80 -15.98 -67.75 -3.70
CA ILE A 80 -15.07 -67.57 -2.56
C ILE A 80 -13.67 -68.08 -2.89
N SER A 81 -13.55 -69.28 -3.50
CA SER A 81 -12.24 -69.80 -3.94
C SER A 81 -11.63 -68.93 -5.03
N LEU A 82 -12.42 -68.44 -5.97
CA LEU A 82 -11.96 -67.53 -7.02
C LEU A 82 -11.29 -66.28 -6.42
N GLN A 83 -11.93 -65.66 -5.43
CA GLN A 83 -11.41 -64.47 -4.74
C GLN A 83 -10.18 -64.77 -3.87
N GLN A 84 -9.94 -66.03 -3.50
CA GLN A 84 -8.74 -66.45 -2.76
C GLN A 84 -7.58 -66.78 -3.69
N ASP A 85 -7.85 -67.53 -4.76
CA ASP A 85 -6.83 -68.09 -5.64
C ASP A 85 -6.31 -67.05 -6.65
N PHE A 86 -7.16 -66.14 -7.11
CA PHE A 86 -6.77 -65.12 -8.10
C PHE A 86 -5.64 -64.21 -7.60
N PRO A 87 -5.72 -63.56 -6.43
CA PRO A 87 -4.61 -62.74 -5.92
C PRO A 87 -3.32 -63.55 -5.68
N LEU A 88 -3.44 -64.83 -5.27
CA LEU A 88 -2.29 -65.71 -5.08
C LEU A 88 -1.54 -65.95 -6.39
N GLU A 89 -2.24 -66.33 -7.46
CA GLU A 89 -1.60 -66.55 -8.77
C GLU A 89 -1.04 -65.26 -9.37
N MET A 90 -1.69 -64.11 -9.14
CA MET A 90 -1.16 -62.82 -9.57
C MET A 90 0.12 -62.42 -8.82
N ARG A 91 0.22 -62.71 -7.51
CA ARG A 91 1.45 -62.51 -6.73
C ARG A 91 2.59 -63.43 -7.16
N GLU A 92 2.31 -64.68 -7.49
CA GLU A 92 3.31 -65.60 -8.05
C GLU A 92 3.90 -65.07 -9.38
N LYS A 93 3.09 -64.34 -10.15
CA LYS A 93 3.54 -63.66 -11.38
C LYS A 93 4.18 -62.29 -11.12
N GLY A 94 4.41 -61.92 -9.86
CA GLY A 94 5.12 -60.69 -9.46
C GLY A 94 4.25 -59.44 -9.38
N PHE A 95 2.92 -59.57 -9.28
CA PHE A 95 2.02 -58.43 -9.05
C PHE A 95 1.69 -58.30 -7.56
N ASP A 96 1.86 -57.11 -7.01
CA ASP A 96 1.57 -56.78 -5.61
C ASP A 96 0.06 -56.52 -5.41
N VAL A 97 -0.73 -57.59 -5.37
CA VAL A 97 -2.18 -57.54 -5.16
C VAL A 97 -2.61 -58.46 -4.01
N ASP A 98 -3.45 -57.93 -3.14
CA ASP A 98 -4.01 -58.67 -2.01
C ASP A 98 -5.50 -58.97 -2.19
N ARG A 99 -5.96 -60.00 -1.48
CA ARG A 99 -7.37 -60.35 -1.43
C ARG A 99 -8.17 -59.24 -0.73
N GLY A 100 -9.28 -58.84 -1.34
CA GLY A 100 -10.22 -57.92 -0.70
C GLY A 100 -10.79 -58.47 0.60
N GLU A 101 -10.91 -57.60 1.61
CA GLU A 101 -11.51 -57.96 2.90
C GLU A 101 -13.00 -58.32 2.73
N GLY A 102 -13.44 -59.37 3.43
CA GLY A 102 -14.85 -59.69 3.52
C GLY A 102 -15.61 -58.53 4.16
N SER A 103 -16.51 -57.89 3.43
CA SER A 103 -17.26 -56.74 3.91
C SER A 103 -18.75 -56.91 3.68
N GLU A 104 -19.58 -56.28 4.52
CA GLU A 104 -21.03 -56.16 4.29
C GLU A 104 -21.37 -55.13 3.19
N LYS A 105 -20.35 -54.60 2.49
CA LYS A 105 -20.54 -53.61 1.43
C LYS A 105 -21.34 -54.23 0.29
N LYS A 106 -22.49 -53.65 0.01
CA LYS A 106 -23.29 -54.01 -1.17
C LYS A 106 -22.60 -53.43 -2.39
N HIS A 107 -22.52 -54.22 -3.46
CA HIS A 107 -22.08 -53.73 -4.76
C HIS A 107 -22.98 -52.57 -5.18
N LEU A 108 -22.37 -51.44 -5.53
CA LEU A 108 -23.05 -50.29 -6.11
C LEU A 108 -22.80 -50.30 -7.61
N SER A 109 -23.83 -49.91 -8.38
CA SER A 109 -23.60 -49.61 -9.79
C SER A 109 -22.60 -48.45 -9.92
N PRO A 110 -21.89 -48.33 -11.06
CA PRO A 110 -20.96 -47.23 -11.28
C PRO A 110 -21.59 -45.85 -11.07
N GLN A 111 -22.86 -45.68 -11.47
CA GLN A 111 -23.60 -44.45 -11.26
C GLN A 111 -23.84 -44.17 -9.77
N ALA A 112 -24.37 -45.14 -9.02
CA ALA A 112 -24.65 -44.97 -7.59
C ALA A 112 -23.36 -44.74 -6.77
N PHE A 113 -22.23 -45.31 -7.22
CA PHE A 113 -20.93 -45.05 -6.59
C PHE A 113 -20.47 -43.60 -6.80
N LYS A 114 -20.62 -43.06 -8.02
CA LYS A 114 -20.31 -41.64 -8.33
C LYS A 114 -21.19 -40.69 -7.52
N GLU A 115 -22.51 -40.92 -7.52
CA GLU A 115 -23.46 -40.11 -6.75
C GLU A 115 -23.11 -40.08 -5.26
N LYS A 116 -22.70 -41.22 -4.69
CA LYS A 116 -22.26 -41.28 -3.29
C LYS A 116 -21.00 -40.44 -3.05
N GLN A 117 -20.02 -40.52 -3.94
CA GLN A 117 -18.78 -39.75 -3.84
C GLN A 117 -19.05 -38.24 -3.92
N ASP A 118 -19.92 -37.82 -4.86
CA ASP A 118 -20.31 -36.43 -5.01
C ASP A 118 -21.02 -35.90 -3.75
N LEU A 119 -21.92 -36.70 -3.17
CA LEU A 119 -22.60 -36.36 -1.91
C LEU A 119 -21.63 -36.24 -0.73
N GLU A 120 -20.61 -37.11 -0.64
CA GLU A 120 -19.59 -37.02 0.42
C GLU A 120 -18.80 -35.71 0.32
N VAL A 121 -18.43 -35.30 -0.90
CA VAL A 121 -17.76 -34.01 -1.15
C VAL A 121 -18.67 -32.84 -0.78
N GLU A 122 -19.95 -32.87 -1.15
CA GLU A 122 -20.91 -31.80 -0.82
C GLU A 122 -21.12 -31.67 0.70
N VAL A 123 -21.21 -32.79 1.42
CA VAL A 123 -21.31 -32.80 2.89
C VAL A 123 -20.07 -32.19 3.53
N GLU A 124 -18.87 -32.50 3.05
CA GLU A 124 -17.63 -31.91 3.53
C GLU A 124 -17.62 -30.39 3.29
N GLN A 125 -18.00 -29.94 2.09
CA GLN A 125 -18.10 -28.52 1.76
C GLN A 125 -19.09 -27.79 2.67
N LEU A 126 -20.27 -28.36 2.89
CA LEU A 126 -21.28 -27.80 3.79
C LEU A 126 -20.78 -27.72 5.24
N SER A 127 -20.00 -28.70 5.68
CA SER A 127 -19.38 -28.68 7.01
C SER A 127 -18.40 -27.52 7.18
N ASN A 128 -17.60 -27.24 6.16
CA ASN A 128 -16.64 -26.14 6.13
C ASN A 128 -17.35 -24.77 6.09
N VAL A 129 -18.43 -24.64 5.32
CA VAL A 129 -19.25 -23.42 5.32
C VAL A 129 -19.88 -23.18 6.69
N LYS A 130 -20.39 -24.23 7.33
CA LYS A 130 -20.99 -24.14 8.67
C LYS A 130 -19.98 -23.68 9.72
N THR A 131 -18.76 -24.20 9.71
CA THR A 131 -17.72 -23.78 10.65
C THR A 131 -17.30 -22.33 10.40
N HIS A 132 -17.10 -21.94 9.14
CA HIS A 132 -16.79 -20.56 8.78
C HIS A 132 -17.88 -19.58 9.22
N LEU A 133 -19.15 -19.89 8.96
CA LEU A 133 -20.28 -19.06 9.40
C LEU A 133 -20.34 -18.93 10.93
N LYS A 134 -20.10 -20.02 11.66
CA LYS A 134 -20.07 -19.99 13.13
C LYS A 134 -18.98 -19.06 13.65
N THR A 135 -17.77 -19.12 13.07
CA THR A 135 -16.66 -18.22 13.43
C THR A 135 -17.03 -16.77 13.13
N LYS A 136 -17.55 -16.49 11.94
CA LYS A 136 -17.94 -15.14 11.51
C LYS A 136 -19.03 -14.53 12.41
N VAL A 137 -19.97 -15.33 12.88
CA VAL A 137 -21.01 -14.89 13.83
C VAL A 137 -20.38 -14.45 15.16
N VAL A 138 -19.43 -15.24 15.69
CA VAL A 138 -18.74 -14.91 16.94
C VAL A 138 -17.89 -13.65 16.80
N GLU A 139 -17.14 -13.52 15.70
CA GLU A 139 -16.35 -12.32 15.40
C GLU A 139 -17.23 -11.07 15.30
N THR A 140 -18.34 -11.17 14.55
CA THR A 140 -19.29 -10.06 14.40
C THR A 140 -19.89 -9.67 15.75
N HIS A 141 -20.25 -10.65 16.60
CA HIS A 141 -20.79 -10.38 17.93
C HIS A 141 -19.78 -9.64 18.82
N ASN A 142 -18.51 -10.07 18.81
CA ASN A 142 -17.45 -9.41 19.57
C ASN A 142 -17.20 -7.97 19.09
N GLN A 143 -17.20 -7.74 17.77
CA GLN A 143 -17.07 -6.40 17.19
C GLN A 143 -18.23 -5.49 17.58
N LEU A 144 -19.46 -6.00 17.54
CA LEU A 144 -20.65 -5.27 17.98
C LEU A 144 -20.54 -4.90 19.46
N GLN A 145 -20.14 -5.84 20.33
CA GLN A 145 -19.98 -5.57 21.76
C GLN A 145 -18.93 -4.49 22.04
N GLN A 146 -17.79 -4.53 21.35
CA GLN A 146 -16.76 -3.48 21.46
C GLN A 146 -17.29 -2.12 21.03
N THR A 147 -18.02 -2.08 19.92
CA THR A 147 -18.64 -0.85 19.39
C THR A 147 -19.67 -0.29 20.36
N THR A 148 -20.53 -1.15 20.94
CA THR A 148 -21.51 -0.75 21.94
C THR A 148 -20.84 -0.14 23.17
N ASN A 149 -19.83 -0.79 23.74
CA ASN A 149 -19.09 -0.28 24.90
C ASN A 149 -18.42 1.08 24.60
N TYR A 150 -17.89 1.25 23.39
CA TYR A 150 -17.33 2.53 22.95
C TYR A 150 -18.40 3.62 22.89
N ILE A 151 -19.56 3.33 22.30
CA ILE A 151 -20.69 4.27 22.20
C ILE A 151 -21.19 4.67 23.60
N GLU A 152 -21.32 3.71 24.53
CA GLU A 152 -21.73 3.98 25.91
C GLU A 152 -20.78 4.96 26.60
N LYS A 153 -19.46 4.75 26.48
CA LYS A 153 -18.45 5.65 27.04
C LYS A 153 -18.50 7.06 26.43
N GLN A 154 -18.74 7.17 25.12
CA GLN A 154 -18.93 8.47 24.47
C GLN A 154 -20.19 9.16 24.98
N ASN A 155 -21.28 8.42 25.19
CA ASN A 155 -22.54 8.95 25.70
C ASN A 155 -22.39 9.49 27.14
N GLU A 156 -21.68 8.77 28.02
CA GLU A 156 -21.35 9.25 29.37
C GLU A 156 -20.55 10.56 29.33
N THR A 157 -19.59 10.65 28.41
CA THR A 157 -18.77 11.85 28.23
C THR A 157 -19.63 13.02 27.75
N LEU A 158 -20.53 12.77 26.80
CA LEU A 158 -21.46 13.77 26.29
C LEU A 158 -22.39 14.29 27.39
N GLN A 159 -22.90 13.40 28.25
CA GLN A 159 -23.72 13.80 29.41
C GLN A 159 -22.95 14.70 30.38
N LYS A 160 -21.67 14.38 30.68
CA LYS A 160 -20.81 15.23 31.52
C LYS A 160 -20.60 16.61 30.89
N ILE A 161 -20.32 16.66 29.59
CA ILE A 161 -20.18 17.92 28.85
C ILE A 161 -21.48 18.74 28.91
N GLN A 162 -22.64 18.09 28.72
CA GLN A 162 -23.94 18.74 28.79
C GLN A 162 -24.21 19.34 30.18
N GLN A 163 -23.89 18.61 31.26
CA GLN A 163 -24.01 19.12 32.63
C GLN A 163 -23.09 20.33 32.88
N GLN A 164 -21.84 20.26 32.43
CA GLN A 164 -20.90 21.39 32.52
C GLN A 164 -21.40 22.59 31.74
N PHE A 165 -21.89 22.39 30.52
CA PHE A 165 -22.47 23.45 29.69
C PHE A 165 -23.64 24.13 30.40
N LEU A 166 -24.58 23.37 30.98
CA LEU A 166 -25.69 23.94 31.75
C LEU A 166 -25.22 24.78 32.94
N SER A 167 -24.19 24.31 33.66
CA SER A 167 -23.61 25.06 34.78
C SER A 167 -22.94 26.36 34.35
N LEU A 168 -22.24 26.32 33.20
CA LEU A 168 -21.55 27.48 32.63
C LEU A 168 -22.56 28.49 32.09
N ASP A 169 -23.59 28.04 31.39
CA ASP A 169 -24.67 28.89 30.88
C ASP A 169 -25.37 29.63 32.02
N LYS A 170 -25.63 28.95 33.15
CA LYS A 170 -26.16 29.60 34.36
C LYS A 170 -25.22 30.68 34.90
N LYS A 171 -23.92 30.36 35.07
CA LYS A 171 -22.91 31.34 35.53
C LYS A 171 -22.79 32.54 34.60
N ILE A 172 -22.83 32.30 33.28
CA ILE A 172 -22.79 33.36 32.27
C ILE A 172 -24.04 34.24 32.39
N LYS A 173 -25.23 33.66 32.56
CA LYS A 173 -26.48 34.44 32.77
C LYS A 173 -26.40 35.30 34.03
N GLU A 174 -25.94 34.76 35.15
CA GLU A 174 -25.76 35.51 36.40
C GLU A 174 -24.76 36.66 36.23
N LYS A 175 -23.60 36.40 35.61
CA LYS A 175 -22.58 37.44 35.36
C LYS A 175 -23.05 38.49 34.37
N LYS A 176 -23.85 38.12 33.37
CA LYS A 176 -24.50 39.08 32.46
C LYS A 176 -25.46 40.01 33.21
N GLN A 177 -26.29 39.47 34.10
CA GLN A 177 -27.20 40.26 34.92
C GLN A 177 -26.43 41.23 35.84
N GLU A 178 -25.37 40.76 36.51
CA GLU A 178 -24.48 41.58 37.33
C GLU A 178 -23.87 42.73 36.52
N PHE A 179 -23.40 42.43 35.31
CA PHE A 179 -22.82 43.44 34.42
C PHE A 179 -23.86 44.47 33.97
N GLU A 180 -25.08 44.08 33.59
CA GLU A 180 -26.12 45.05 33.17
C GLU A 180 -26.49 46.02 34.31
N MET A 181 -26.52 45.54 35.57
CA MET A 181 -26.72 46.42 36.72
C MET A 181 -25.59 47.45 36.86
N PHE A 182 -24.33 47.02 36.69
CA PHE A 182 -23.17 47.89 36.75
C PHE A 182 -23.11 48.88 35.57
N ARG A 183 -23.45 48.42 34.36
CA ARG A 183 -23.45 49.21 33.12
C ARG A 183 -24.33 50.46 33.22
N ASN A 184 -25.49 50.34 33.84
CA ASN A 184 -26.43 51.45 34.03
C ASN A 184 -25.90 52.56 34.96
N GLN A 185 -24.86 52.27 35.75
CA GLN A 185 -24.25 53.22 36.69
C GLN A 185 -23.01 53.93 36.09
N ILE A 186 -22.53 53.49 34.93
CA ILE A 186 -21.32 54.02 34.29
C ILE A 186 -21.71 54.98 33.16
N PRO A 187 -21.11 56.19 33.10
CA PRO A 187 -21.33 57.12 32.01
C PRO A 187 -20.89 56.56 30.65
N ASP A 188 -21.45 57.07 29.56
CA ASP A 188 -21.09 56.62 28.20
C ASP A 188 -19.76 57.21 27.70
N LYS A 189 -19.26 58.26 28.35
CA LYS A 189 -18.02 58.96 27.99
C LYS A 189 -17.13 59.15 29.21
N SER A 190 -15.83 59.21 28.96
CA SER A 190 -14.84 59.55 29.99
C SER A 190 -15.18 60.88 30.65
N VAL A 191 -15.01 60.95 31.96
CA VAL A 191 -15.39 62.15 32.70
C VAL A 191 -14.18 63.05 32.87
N SER A 192 -14.32 64.30 32.42
CA SER A 192 -13.39 65.38 32.73
C SER A 192 -13.93 66.15 33.93
N MET A 193 -13.60 65.70 35.15
CA MET A 193 -14.02 66.38 36.37
C MET A 193 -12.94 67.38 36.84
N SER A 194 -13.28 68.67 36.93
CA SER A 194 -12.38 69.69 37.46
C SER A 194 -12.23 69.56 38.98
N TYR A 195 -11.00 69.60 39.48
CA TYR A 195 -10.73 69.62 40.91
C TYR A 195 -11.15 70.97 41.50
N LEU A 196 -12.22 71.00 42.30
CA LEU A 196 -12.58 72.16 43.11
C LEU A 196 -11.59 72.28 44.28
N ARG A 197 -10.90 73.42 44.36
CA ARG A 197 -9.97 73.73 45.45
C ARG A 197 -10.73 73.86 46.78
N GLU A 198 -10.02 73.62 47.89
CA GLU A 198 -10.50 73.90 49.26
C GLU A 198 -11.13 75.30 49.33
N GLU A 199 -12.42 75.37 49.66
CA GLU A 199 -13.06 76.64 50.00
C GLU A 199 -12.76 76.98 51.45
N THR A 200 -11.70 77.75 51.67
CA THR A 200 -11.48 78.46 52.94
C THR A 200 -12.26 79.75 52.92
N LYS A 201 -13.23 79.92 53.82
CA LYS A 201 -13.93 81.20 53.95
C LYS A 201 -13.06 82.13 54.80
N THR A 202 -12.52 83.17 54.19
CA THR A 202 -11.68 84.17 54.85
C THR A 202 -12.57 85.29 55.38
N GLU A 203 -12.75 85.39 56.69
CA GLU A 203 -13.40 86.55 57.32
C GLU A 203 -12.30 87.50 57.80
N VAL A 204 -12.26 88.69 57.20
CA VAL A 204 -11.31 89.76 57.57
C VAL A 204 -12.01 90.71 58.53
N THR A 205 -11.56 90.74 59.78
CA THR A 205 -12.02 91.72 60.77
C THR A 205 -11.04 92.89 60.84
N THR A 206 -11.51 94.09 60.50
CA THR A 206 -10.71 95.32 60.58
C THR A 206 -10.62 95.81 62.02
N LYS A 207 -9.40 96.00 62.53
CA LYS A 207 -9.12 96.60 63.85
C LYS A 207 -8.88 98.11 63.68
N LEU A 208 -9.29 98.93 64.65
CA LEU A 208 -9.24 100.40 64.57
C LEU A 208 -7.82 100.98 64.42
N PHE A 209 -6.78 100.26 64.88
CA PHE A 209 -5.37 100.56 64.62
C PHE A 209 -4.58 99.25 64.46
N GLY A 210 -3.69 99.19 63.46
CA GLY A 210 -2.87 98.01 63.13
C GLY A 210 -3.44 97.13 62.01
N LYS A 211 -2.63 96.19 61.49
CA LYS A 211 -3.00 95.33 60.34
C LYS A 211 -4.23 94.46 60.70
N PRO A 212 -5.18 94.25 59.76
CA PRO A 212 -6.40 93.50 60.01
C PRO A 212 -6.12 92.03 60.36
N GLU A 213 -7.00 91.43 61.17
CA GLU A 213 -6.90 90.04 61.60
C GLU A 213 -7.71 89.15 60.65
N ILE A 214 -7.02 88.15 60.08
CA ILE A 214 -7.56 87.24 59.07
C ILE A 214 -7.85 85.91 59.75
N ILE A 215 -9.13 85.50 59.80
CA ILE A 215 -9.55 84.21 60.37
C ILE A 215 -10.03 83.31 59.23
N GLU A 216 -9.30 82.23 58.96
CA GLU A 216 -9.69 81.22 57.99
C GLU A 216 -10.55 80.14 58.66
N LYS A 217 -11.81 79.99 58.22
CA LYS A 217 -12.69 78.90 58.67
C LYS A 217 -12.78 77.84 57.58
N LYS A 218 -12.46 76.59 57.94
CA LYS A 218 -12.71 75.43 57.06
C LYS A 218 -14.21 75.24 56.92
N THR A 219 -14.71 75.32 55.69
CA THR A 219 -16.12 74.99 55.40
C THR A 219 -16.27 73.46 55.54
N GLY A 220 -17.32 72.98 56.21
CA GLY A 220 -17.55 71.56 56.49
C GLY A 220 -17.88 70.69 55.26
N ASN A 221 -17.45 71.10 54.07
CA ASN A 221 -17.65 70.39 52.82
C ASN A 221 -16.62 69.26 52.69
N ILE A 222 -17.03 68.09 52.22
CA ILE A 222 -16.13 66.94 52.02
C ILE A 222 -15.16 67.27 50.88
N VAL A 223 -13.91 67.56 51.23
CA VAL A 223 -12.83 67.81 50.26
C VAL A 223 -12.10 66.49 50.02
N VAL A 224 -12.33 65.89 48.85
CA VAL A 224 -11.56 64.75 48.37
C VAL A 224 -10.14 65.24 48.04
N THR A 225 -9.10 64.57 48.53
CA THR A 225 -7.71 64.98 48.20
C THR A 225 -7.45 64.85 46.69
N ARG A 226 -6.48 65.60 46.15
CA ARG A 226 -6.09 65.50 44.73
C ARG A 226 -5.75 64.06 44.32
N GLU A 227 -5.10 63.30 45.21
CA GLU A 227 -4.74 61.90 44.96
C GLU A 227 -5.97 61.00 44.89
N GLN A 228 -6.88 61.11 45.87
CA GLN A 228 -8.15 60.37 45.86
C GLN A 228 -9.03 60.75 44.66
N TRP A 229 -9.01 62.02 44.25
CA TRP A 229 -9.74 62.52 43.08
C TRP A 229 -9.20 61.94 41.77
N ARG A 230 -7.87 61.90 41.64
CA ARG A 230 -7.20 61.29 40.49
C ARG A 230 -7.50 59.80 40.41
N ASP A 231 -7.35 59.08 41.52
CA ASP A 231 -7.65 57.64 41.61
C ASP A 231 -9.11 57.35 41.22
N MET A 232 -10.06 58.15 41.69
CA MET A 232 -11.47 58.01 41.31
C MET A 232 -11.69 58.27 39.81
N THR A 233 -11.05 59.30 39.25
CA THR A 233 -11.15 59.63 37.81
C THR A 233 -10.57 58.52 36.94
N GLU A 234 -9.41 57.96 37.33
CA GLU A 234 -8.78 56.83 36.64
C GLU A 234 -9.69 55.59 36.68
N LYS A 235 -10.27 55.26 37.84
CA LYS A 235 -11.19 54.13 37.99
C LYS A 235 -12.46 54.28 37.14
N VAL A 236 -13.05 55.48 37.11
CA VAL A 236 -14.24 55.75 36.28
C VAL A 236 -13.90 55.63 34.80
N ASN A 237 -12.77 56.19 34.35
CA ASN A 237 -12.37 56.09 32.95
C ASN A 237 -12.04 54.65 32.54
N ALA A 238 -11.39 53.87 33.40
CA ALA A 238 -11.17 52.44 33.17
C ALA A 238 -12.52 51.68 33.05
N ALA A 239 -13.50 52.00 33.90
CA ALA A 239 -14.84 51.41 33.82
C ALA A 239 -15.56 51.74 32.50
N VAL A 240 -15.39 52.96 31.96
CA VAL A 240 -15.92 53.34 30.64
C VAL A 240 -15.29 52.50 29.52
N ILE A 241 -13.98 52.26 29.56
CA ILE A 241 -13.28 51.41 28.58
C ILE A 241 -13.81 49.98 28.65
N ILE A 242 -13.88 49.40 29.86
CA ILE A 242 -14.39 48.04 30.08
C ILE A 242 -15.82 47.89 29.55
N LYS A 243 -16.68 48.91 29.76
CA LYS A 243 -18.04 48.94 29.22
C LYS A 243 -18.05 48.86 27.69
N SER A 244 -17.26 49.70 27.02
CA SER A 244 -17.13 49.72 25.56
C SER A 244 -16.63 48.39 24.99
N ASP A 245 -15.62 47.79 25.62
CA ASP A 245 -15.04 46.52 25.19
C ASP A 245 -16.06 45.38 25.32
N TYR A 246 -16.80 45.33 26.43
CA TYR A 246 -17.82 44.32 26.64
C TYR A 246 -19.00 44.44 25.65
N GLU A 247 -19.45 45.67 25.35
CA GLU A 247 -20.47 45.90 24.31
C GLU A 247 -20.00 45.45 22.92
N SER A 248 -18.72 45.62 22.62
CA SER A 248 -18.13 45.12 21.39
C SER A 248 -18.13 43.58 21.35
N LEU A 249 -17.72 42.93 22.45
CA LEU A 249 -17.74 41.47 22.58
C LEU A 249 -19.15 40.86 22.45
N GLN A 250 -20.21 41.56 22.90
CA GLN A 250 -21.58 41.09 22.72
C GLN A 250 -22.05 41.11 21.26
N LYS A 251 -21.56 42.06 20.46
CA LYS A 251 -21.94 42.21 19.05
C LYS A 251 -21.15 41.27 18.14
N THR A 252 -19.94 40.89 18.55
CA THR A 252 -19.07 40.00 17.79
C THR A 252 -19.51 38.54 17.94
N ASP A 253 -19.74 37.87 16.80
CA ASP A 253 -19.93 36.42 16.75
C ASP A 253 -18.57 35.71 16.72
N LEU A 254 -17.99 35.53 17.90
CA LEU A 254 -16.69 34.87 18.07
C LEU A 254 -16.67 33.43 17.53
N VAL A 255 -17.83 32.75 17.49
CA VAL A 255 -17.92 31.38 16.95
C VAL A 255 -17.74 31.41 15.44
N LYS A 256 -18.42 32.34 14.76
CA LYS A 256 -18.28 32.52 13.32
C LYS A 256 -16.85 32.95 12.94
N GLU A 257 -16.27 33.90 13.66
CA GLU A 257 -14.90 34.35 13.42
C GLU A 257 -13.89 33.20 13.59
N ASN A 258 -14.01 32.45 14.69
CA ASN A 258 -13.12 31.31 14.94
C ASN A 258 -13.28 30.21 13.86
N LYS A 259 -14.50 29.96 13.40
CA LYS A 259 -14.74 29.06 12.27
C LYS A 259 -14.04 29.53 10.99
N GLN A 260 -14.14 30.82 10.66
CA GLN A 260 -13.47 31.40 9.50
C GLN A 260 -11.94 31.30 9.61
N LEU A 261 -11.39 31.50 10.81
CA LEU A 261 -9.97 31.32 11.06
C LEU A 261 -9.53 29.87 10.87
N HIS A 262 -10.31 28.90 11.36
CA HIS A 262 -10.03 27.48 11.13
C HIS A 262 -10.06 27.13 9.62
N GLU A 263 -11.08 27.58 8.89
CA GLU A 263 -11.17 27.37 7.44
C GLU A 263 -9.97 27.99 6.70
N ALA A 264 -9.52 29.18 7.12
CA ALA A 264 -8.33 29.82 6.56
C ALA A 264 -7.03 29.05 6.86
N VAL A 265 -6.88 28.54 8.09
CA VAL A 265 -5.74 27.71 8.49
C VAL A 265 -5.70 26.42 7.68
N ASP A 266 -6.82 25.73 7.53
CA ASP A 266 -6.92 24.51 6.73
C ASP A 266 -6.51 24.77 5.28
N GLY A 267 -7.00 25.85 4.67
CA GLY A 267 -6.61 26.25 3.32
C GLY A 267 -5.12 26.57 3.15
N ILE A 268 -4.49 27.15 4.18
CA ILE A 268 -3.03 27.38 4.21
C ILE A 268 -2.28 26.05 4.31
N CYS A 269 -2.74 25.13 5.15
CA CYS A 269 -2.14 23.80 5.31
C CYS A 269 -2.16 23.01 3.99
N ASP A 270 -3.30 22.99 3.29
CA ASP A 270 -3.43 22.35 1.98
C ASP A 270 -2.47 22.98 0.95
N SER A 271 -2.45 24.31 0.88
CA SER A 271 -1.55 25.05 -0.02
C SER A 271 -0.07 24.77 0.26
N LEU A 272 0.29 24.65 1.54
CA LEU A 272 1.65 24.31 1.96
C LEU A 272 2.02 22.88 1.52
N GLN A 273 1.12 21.92 1.72
CA GLN A 273 1.35 20.53 1.31
C GLN A 273 1.56 20.42 -0.20
N ASP A 274 0.76 21.14 -1.00
CA ASP A 274 0.91 21.13 -2.45
C ASP A 274 2.18 21.86 -2.92
N SER A 275 2.59 22.91 -2.23
CA SER A 275 3.90 23.55 -2.46
C SER A 275 5.06 22.59 -2.16
N GLN A 276 4.98 21.83 -1.07
CA GLN A 276 5.99 20.81 -0.72
C GLN A 276 6.08 19.72 -1.78
N LYS A 277 4.95 19.19 -2.26
CA LYS A 277 4.93 18.20 -3.36
C LYS A 277 5.59 18.73 -4.63
N ARG A 278 5.28 19.97 -5.02
CA ARG A 278 5.89 20.62 -6.19
C ARG A 278 7.39 20.80 -6.02
N ASN A 279 7.85 21.22 -4.84
CA ASN A 279 9.27 21.37 -4.55
C ASN A 279 10.02 20.04 -4.61
N LEU A 280 9.46 18.95 -4.09
CA LEU A 280 10.05 17.61 -4.19
C LEU A 280 10.19 17.18 -5.65
N LYS A 281 9.16 17.42 -6.48
CA LYS A 281 9.21 17.12 -7.91
C LYS A 281 10.30 17.93 -8.63
N LEU A 282 10.37 19.23 -8.36
CA LEU A 282 11.41 20.10 -8.93
C LEU A 282 12.82 19.72 -8.47
N GLN A 283 12.98 19.23 -7.25
CA GLN A 283 14.27 18.73 -6.77
C GLN A 283 14.72 17.50 -7.55
N GLU A 284 13.82 16.56 -7.83
CA GLU A 284 14.13 15.36 -8.61
C GLU A 284 14.43 15.71 -10.07
N GLU A 285 13.64 16.58 -10.69
CA GLU A 285 13.91 17.09 -12.05
C GLU A 285 15.27 17.78 -12.13
N ASN A 286 15.62 18.62 -11.14
CA ASN A 286 16.95 19.25 -11.08
C ASN A 286 18.09 18.25 -10.96
N LYS A 287 17.89 17.15 -10.21
CA LYS A 287 18.89 16.09 -10.07
C LYS A 287 19.10 15.34 -11.39
N GLN A 288 18.02 15.05 -12.11
CA GLN A 288 18.07 14.43 -13.43
C GLN A 288 18.82 15.33 -14.42
N LEU A 289 18.43 16.61 -14.52
CA LEU A 289 19.10 17.58 -15.39
C LEU A 289 20.59 17.74 -15.06
N ARG A 290 20.98 17.75 -13.78
CA ARG A 290 22.40 17.78 -13.37
C ARG A 290 23.18 16.55 -13.85
N THR A 291 22.54 15.39 -13.83
CA THR A 291 23.14 14.13 -14.30
C THR A 291 23.31 14.15 -15.81
N GLU A 292 22.28 14.58 -16.55
CA GLU A 292 22.34 14.75 -18.00
C GLU A 292 23.42 15.74 -18.43
N ILE A 293 23.48 16.92 -17.80
CA ILE A 293 24.51 17.92 -18.05
C ILE A 293 25.91 17.33 -17.81
N SER A 294 26.09 16.54 -16.76
CA SER A 294 27.37 15.90 -16.45
C SER A 294 27.76 14.86 -17.52
N SER A 295 26.80 14.07 -17.97
CA SER A 295 26.99 13.11 -19.07
C SER A 295 27.34 13.80 -20.38
N LEU A 296 26.60 14.84 -20.77
CA LEU A 296 26.87 15.62 -21.98
C LEU A 296 28.26 16.27 -21.94
N LYS A 297 28.67 16.81 -20.77
CA LYS A 297 30.03 17.33 -20.59
C LYS A 297 31.10 16.25 -20.76
N ALA A 298 30.87 15.02 -20.32
CA ALA A 298 31.79 13.91 -20.55
C ALA A 298 31.90 13.58 -22.05
N HIS A 299 30.75 13.41 -22.73
CA HIS A 299 30.72 13.16 -24.18
C HIS A 299 31.44 14.24 -24.99
N ILE A 300 31.25 15.52 -24.65
CA ILE A 300 31.94 16.62 -25.32
C ILE A 300 33.46 16.51 -25.14
N ARG A 301 33.95 16.15 -23.94
CA ARG A 301 35.39 15.94 -23.70
C ARG A 301 35.94 14.78 -24.54
N ASP A 302 35.21 13.67 -24.61
CA ASP A 302 35.62 12.51 -25.40
C ASP A 302 35.66 12.83 -26.90
N LEU A 303 34.66 13.56 -27.40
CA LEU A 303 34.65 14.03 -28.79
C LEU A 303 35.83 14.97 -29.08
N GLN A 304 36.16 15.89 -28.16
CA GLN A 304 37.33 16.76 -28.29
C GLN A 304 38.64 15.96 -28.37
N ILE A 305 38.78 14.91 -27.54
CA ILE A 305 39.94 13.99 -27.59
C ILE A 305 39.99 13.25 -28.92
N ASN A 306 38.87 12.70 -29.38
CA ASN A 306 38.79 11.97 -30.65
C ASN A 306 39.14 12.86 -31.85
N ILE A 307 38.62 14.10 -31.89
CA ILE A 307 38.97 15.08 -32.93
C ILE A 307 40.47 15.39 -32.90
N LYS A 308 41.06 15.55 -31.70
CA LYS A 308 42.50 15.80 -31.55
C LYS A 308 43.34 14.63 -32.08
N VAL A 309 42.96 13.39 -31.74
CA VAL A 309 43.65 12.18 -32.23
C VAL A 309 43.53 12.05 -33.74
N LEU A 310 42.31 12.21 -34.28
CA LEU A 310 42.05 12.16 -35.72
C LEU A 310 42.88 13.22 -36.47
N TYR A 311 42.93 14.45 -35.95
CA TYR A 311 43.75 15.51 -36.52
C TYR A 311 45.23 15.14 -36.51
N GLN A 312 45.77 14.61 -35.40
CA GLN A 312 47.16 14.18 -35.30
C GLN A 312 47.50 13.04 -36.28
N GLN A 313 46.63 12.03 -36.38
CA GLN A 313 46.80 10.90 -37.31
C GLN A 313 46.76 11.36 -38.76
N THR A 314 45.73 12.13 -39.12
CA THR A 314 45.58 12.70 -40.47
C THR A 314 46.78 13.55 -40.84
N LYS A 315 47.24 14.43 -39.93
CA LYS A 315 48.45 15.24 -40.13
C LYS A 315 49.70 14.38 -40.34
N LYS A 316 49.86 13.27 -39.59
CA LYS A 316 51.00 12.35 -39.75
C LYS A 316 50.96 11.65 -41.11
N VAL A 317 49.81 11.10 -41.51
CA VAL A 317 49.64 10.42 -42.81
C VAL A 317 49.94 11.37 -43.96
N PHE A 318 49.35 12.56 -43.96
CA PHE A 318 49.64 13.55 -45.00
C PHE A 318 51.11 13.98 -45.01
N LYS A 319 51.76 14.12 -43.85
CA LYS A 319 53.19 14.42 -43.77
C LYS A 319 54.04 13.30 -44.39
N GLU A 320 53.71 12.04 -44.13
CA GLU A 320 54.41 10.88 -44.69
C GLU A 320 54.20 10.76 -46.20
N GLN A 321 52.96 10.87 -46.67
CA GLN A 321 52.65 10.86 -48.11
C GLN A 321 53.29 12.02 -48.86
N PHE A 322 53.26 13.23 -48.29
CA PHE A 322 53.92 14.40 -48.89
C PHE A 322 55.44 14.23 -48.94
N LYS A 323 56.06 13.63 -47.90
CA LYS A 323 57.50 13.31 -47.90
C LYS A 323 57.85 12.29 -48.98
N ALA A 324 57.03 11.24 -49.15
CA ALA A 324 57.22 10.24 -50.20
C ALA A 324 57.10 10.85 -51.60
N PHE A 325 56.04 11.65 -51.83
CA PHE A 325 55.84 12.37 -53.09
C PHE A 325 57.01 13.32 -53.41
N ARG A 326 57.45 14.10 -52.43
CA ARG A 326 58.62 14.97 -52.55
C ARG A 326 59.88 14.18 -52.93
N GLY A 327 60.09 13.02 -52.31
CA GLY A 327 61.20 12.12 -52.63
C GLY A 327 61.18 11.64 -54.09
N LEU A 328 60.01 11.27 -54.60
CA LEU A 328 59.83 10.87 -56.00
C LEU A 328 60.16 12.03 -56.97
N ILE A 329 59.62 13.22 -56.72
CA ILE A 329 59.90 14.40 -57.54
C ILE A 329 61.38 14.76 -57.52
N LYS A 330 62.01 14.71 -56.34
CA LYS A 330 63.44 15.00 -56.21
C LYS A 330 64.28 13.99 -56.99
N ASN A 331 64.03 12.70 -56.85
CA ASN A 331 64.77 11.66 -57.58
C ASN A 331 64.61 11.84 -59.11
N GLU A 332 63.39 12.12 -59.59
CA GLU A 332 63.13 12.32 -61.03
C GLU A 332 63.84 13.55 -61.60
N LEU A 333 63.93 14.65 -60.82
CA LEU A 333 64.60 15.89 -61.24
C LEU A 333 66.13 15.77 -61.13
N ASP A 334 66.64 15.09 -60.10
CA ASP A 334 68.08 14.82 -59.93
C ASP A 334 68.60 13.93 -61.08
N ILE A 335 67.81 12.95 -61.56
CA ILE A 335 68.14 12.13 -62.75
C ILE A 335 68.25 12.99 -64.02
N LYS A 336 67.47 14.06 -64.12
CA LYS A 336 67.41 14.95 -65.29
C LYS A 336 68.36 16.16 -65.19
N ASP A 337 69.13 16.28 -64.11
CA ASP A 337 70.01 17.41 -63.79
C ASP A 337 69.29 18.78 -63.87
N VAL A 338 68.03 18.82 -63.41
CA VAL A 338 67.18 20.03 -63.43
C VAL A 338 67.06 20.61 -62.02
N ASP A 339 67.30 21.91 -61.90
CA ASP A 339 67.27 22.65 -60.63
C ASP A 339 65.89 22.57 -59.93
N ASN A 340 65.85 21.95 -58.75
CA ASN A 340 64.61 21.68 -58.02
C ASN A 340 64.13 22.90 -57.22
N GLN A 341 63.39 23.78 -57.91
CA GLN A 341 62.80 24.98 -57.31
C GLN A 341 61.79 24.66 -56.19
N PHE A 342 61.10 23.52 -56.27
CA PHE A 342 60.12 23.08 -55.27
C PHE A 342 60.78 22.76 -53.92
N GLU A 343 61.98 22.16 -53.94
CA GLU A 343 62.75 21.84 -52.73
C GLU A 343 63.18 23.12 -52.00
N ARG A 344 63.64 24.13 -52.76
CA ARG A 344 64.10 25.43 -52.23
C ARG A 344 62.99 26.24 -51.58
N GLU A 345 61.84 26.36 -52.23
CA GLU A 345 60.70 27.11 -51.66
C GLU A 345 60.18 26.46 -50.39
N HIS A 346 60.04 25.14 -50.38
CA HIS A 346 59.66 24.45 -49.14
C HIS A 346 60.71 24.60 -48.03
N ALA A 347 62.02 24.57 -48.34
CA ALA A 347 63.05 24.82 -47.34
C ALA A 347 63.00 26.26 -46.77
N ARG A 348 62.62 27.25 -47.60
CA ARG A 348 62.35 28.62 -47.15
C ARG A 348 61.12 28.68 -46.24
N GLU A 349 60.03 28.02 -46.61
CA GLU A 349 58.78 27.99 -45.83
C GLU A 349 58.95 27.26 -44.48
N VAL A 350 59.72 26.16 -44.44
CA VAL A 350 60.02 25.47 -43.17
C VAL A 350 60.85 26.38 -42.24
N LYS A 351 61.86 27.07 -42.79
CA LYS A 351 62.67 28.04 -42.02
C LYS A 351 61.84 29.22 -41.50
N SER A 352 60.82 29.67 -42.23
CA SER A 352 59.94 30.75 -41.75
C SER A 352 58.98 30.28 -40.65
N ARG A 353 58.43 29.07 -40.75
CA ARG A 353 57.57 28.48 -39.71
C ARG A 353 58.30 28.24 -38.39
N GLN A 354 59.55 27.80 -38.43
CA GLN A 354 60.33 27.51 -37.21
C GLN A 354 60.65 28.77 -36.40
N LYS A 355 60.77 29.94 -37.06
CA LYS A 355 60.90 31.25 -36.41
C LYS A 355 59.63 31.74 -35.71
N GLY A 356 58.45 31.27 -36.11
CA GLY A 356 57.17 31.67 -35.51
C GLY A 356 56.87 30.96 -34.18
N TYR A 357 57.30 29.71 -34.01
CA TYR A 357 57.05 28.93 -32.78
C TYR A 357 57.93 29.34 -31.58
N ASP A 358 59.07 30.00 -31.81
CA ASP A 358 59.92 30.53 -30.74
C ASP A 358 59.34 31.82 -30.09
N MET A 359 58.29 32.40 -30.67
CA MET A 359 57.63 33.62 -30.17
C MET A 359 56.36 33.35 -29.33
N GLU A 360 55.91 32.09 -29.22
CA GLU A 360 54.68 31.70 -28.47
C GLU A 360 54.96 30.74 -27.29
N ARG A 361 56.18 30.78 -26.71
CA ARG A 361 56.53 30.02 -25.50
C ARG A 361 56.35 30.78 -24.20
#